data_AF-U6C0Y3-F1
#
_entry.id   AF-U6C0Y3-F1
#
_cell.length_a   1.000
_cell.length_b   1.000
_cell.length_c   1.000
_cell.angle_alpha   90.00
_cell.angle_beta   90.00
_cell.angle_gamma   90.00
#
_symmetry.space_group_name_H-M   'P 1'
#
loop_
_entity.id
_entity.type
_entity.pdbx_description
1 polymer ?
#
loop_
_entity_poly.entity_id
_entity_poly.type
_entity_poly.pdbx_seq_one_letter_code
_entity_poly.pdbx_strand_id
1 'polypeptide(L)' 'DRDQFMAELKARNIGSGLHYKAIHHHTWYRENLPVADTELPVASYASDRILSLPLFPTMTDTDTADVIDAVTDVIARFRR' A
#
# COMPACT_ATOMS: atom_id res chain seq x y z
N ASP A 1 4.35 -9.34 -1.71
CA ASP A 1 5.14 -8.09 -1.78
C ASP A 1 4.18 -6.95 -2.08
N ARG A 2 4.24 -5.84 -1.32
CA ARG A 2 3.29 -4.72 -1.46
C ARG A 2 3.55 -3.91 -2.73
N ASP A 3 4.81 -3.68 -3.06
CA ASP A 3 5.19 -2.88 -4.23
C ASP A 3 4.85 -3.63 -5.53
N GLN A 4 5.07 -4.95 -5.56
CA GLN A 4 4.57 -5.78 -6.65
C GLN A 4 3.04 -5.70 -6.78
N PHE A 5 2.32 -5.79 -5.66
CA PHE A 5 0.86 -5.71 -5.65
C PHE A 5 0.35 -4.38 -6.24
N MET A 6 0.96 -3.26 -5.85
CA MET A 6 0.64 -1.93 -6.41
C MET A 6 0.97 -1.83 -7.90
N ALA A 7 2.08 -2.42 -8.36
CA ALA A 7 2.44 -2.46 -9.78
C ALA A 7 1.40 -3.25 -10.60
N GLU A 8 0.93 -4.37 -10.08
CA GLU A 8 -0.09 -5.21 -10.73
C GLU A 8 -1.47 -4.54 -10.79
N LEU A 9 -1.86 -3.80 -9.74
CA LEU A 9 -3.05 -2.96 -9.76
C LEU A 9 -2.92 -1.85 -10.81
N LYS A 10 -1.76 -1.17 -10.87
CA LYS A 10 -1.51 -0.13 -11.86
C LYS A 10 -1.58 -0.67 -13.30
N ALA A 11 -1.09 -1.88 -13.55
CA ALA A 11 -1.20 -2.54 -14.85
C ALA A 11 -2.66 -2.81 -15.27
N ARG A 12 -3.58 -2.91 -14.30
CA ARG A 12 -5.04 -3.03 -14.49
C ARG A 12 -5.76 -1.67 -14.45
N ASN A 13 -5.02 -0.58 -14.58
CA ASN A 13 -5.53 0.79 -14.51
C ASN A 13 -6.15 1.18 -13.15
N ILE A 14 -5.79 0.46 -12.07
CA ILE A 14 -6.22 0.81 -10.71
C ILE A 14 -5.09 1.57 -10.01
N GLY A 15 -5.32 2.87 -9.78
CA GLY A 15 -4.44 3.70 -8.98
C GLY A 15 -4.40 3.24 -7.53
N SER A 16 -3.22 3.27 -6.91
CA SER A 16 -3.06 3.00 -5.47
C SER A 16 -2.06 3.96 -4.84
N GLY A 17 -2.25 4.24 -3.56
CA GLY A 17 -1.41 5.16 -2.77
C GLY A 17 -0.73 4.48 -1.59
N LEU A 18 0.19 5.21 -0.95
CA LEU A 18 0.86 4.81 0.29
C LEU A 18 0.67 5.89 1.36
N HIS A 19 -0.09 5.58 2.42
CA HIS A 19 -0.40 6.50 3.51
C HIS A 19 -0.14 5.85 4.88
N TYR A 20 1.07 5.87 5.43
CA TYR A 20 2.31 6.46 4.91
C TYR A 20 3.49 5.54 5.25
N LYS A 21 4.68 5.88 4.74
CA LYS A 21 5.93 5.31 5.24
C LYS A 21 6.10 5.66 6.72
N ALA A 22 6.60 4.71 7.52
CA ALA A 22 6.86 4.95 8.94
C ALA A 22 7.85 6.10 9.13
N ILE A 23 7.56 7.00 10.06
CA ILE A 23 8.29 8.26 10.23
C ILE A 23 9.78 8.02 10.49
N HIS A 24 10.13 7.06 11.35
CA HIS A 24 11.51 6.72 11.66
C HIS A 24 12.29 6.11 10.50
N HIS A 25 11.61 5.70 9.42
CA HIS A 25 12.24 5.26 8.18
C HIS A 25 12.55 6.39 7.21
N HIS A 26 12.16 7.65 7.47
CA HIS A 26 12.54 8.78 6.61
C HIS A 26 14.00 9.17 6.83
N THR A 27 14.67 9.65 5.77
CA THR A 27 16.13 9.91 5.76
C THR A 27 16.57 10.77 6.94
N TRP A 28 15.89 11.89 7.19
CA TRP A 28 16.23 12.77 8.30
C TRP A 28 16.18 12.06 9.66
N TYR A 29 15.15 11.25 9.92
CA TYR A 29 15.03 10.51 11.19
C TYR A 29 16.10 9.44 11.31
N ARG A 30 16.39 8.67 10.24
CA ARG A 30 17.46 7.67 10.27
C ARG A 30 18.83 8.28 10.59
N GLU A 31 19.09 9.51 10.12
CA GLU A 31 20.38 10.18 10.29
C GLU A 31 20.51 10.96 11.61
N ASN A 32 19.40 11.50 12.14
CA ASN A 32 19.43 12.40 13.30
C ASN A 32 18.81 11.79 14.56
N LEU A 33 17.94 10.79 14.43
CA LEU A 33 17.23 10.12 15.53
C LEU A 33 16.97 8.65 15.18
N PRO A 34 18.02 7.80 15.16
CA PRO A 34 17.86 6.40 14.81
C PRO A 34 16.98 5.68 15.85
N VAL A 35 15.84 5.15 15.40
CA VAL A 35 14.92 4.32 16.19
C VAL A 35 14.84 2.95 15.53
N ALA A 36 15.03 1.90 16.31
CA ALA A 36 14.96 0.53 15.80
C ALA A 36 13.50 0.12 15.54
N ASP A 37 13.29 -0.77 14.57
CA ASP A 37 11.94 -1.30 14.29
C ASP A 37 11.35 -2.08 15.48
N THR A 38 12.19 -2.61 16.36
CA THR A 38 11.74 -3.25 17.61
C THR A 38 11.11 -2.28 18.60
N GLU A 39 11.40 -0.98 18.48
CA GLU A 39 10.84 0.07 19.34
C GLU A 39 9.49 0.59 18.79
N LEU A 40 9.31 0.59 17.47
CA LEU A 40 8.07 1.01 16.79
C LEU A 40 7.49 -0.08 15.87
N PRO A 41 7.30 -1.33 16.36
CA PRO A 41 7.06 -2.48 15.50
C PRO A 41 5.72 -2.40 14.74
N VAL A 42 4.70 -1.79 15.34
CA VAL A 42 3.38 -1.62 14.71
C VAL A 42 3.45 -0.63 13.55
N ALA A 43 4.21 0.47 13.72
CA ALA A 43 4.36 1.48 12.68
C ALA A 43 5.16 0.91 11.49
N SER A 44 6.23 0.17 11.76
CA SER A 44 7.02 -0.51 10.71
C SER A 44 6.18 -1.55 9.98
N TYR A 45 5.47 -2.41 10.72
CA TYR A 45 4.58 -3.42 10.12
C TYR A 45 3.51 -2.78 9.22
N ALA A 46 2.89 -1.68 9.66
CA ALA A 46 1.91 -0.97 8.85
C ALA A 46 2.56 -0.39 7.58
N SER A 47 3.64 0.38 7.71
CA SER A 47 4.36 1.01 6.60
C SER A 47 4.70 0.04 5.46
N ASP A 48 5.16 -1.16 5.80
CA ASP A 48 5.62 -2.16 4.83
C ASP A 48 4.48 -2.84 4.06
N ARG A 49 3.23 -2.69 4.51
CA ARG A 49 2.11 -3.52 4.06
C ARG A 49 0.90 -2.73 3.61
N ILE A 50 0.67 -1.55 4.16
CA ILE A 50 -0.49 -0.74 3.82
C ILE A 50 -0.42 -0.23 2.38
N LEU A 51 -1.58 -0.09 1.79
CA LEU A 51 -1.81 0.64 0.55
C LEU A 51 -3.21 1.23 0.60
N SER A 52 -3.45 2.28 -0.16
CA SER A 52 -4.77 2.90 -0.30
C SER A 52 -5.34 2.58 -1.66
N LEU A 53 -6.57 2.10 -1.67
CA LEU A 53 -7.37 1.90 -2.87
C LEU A 53 -8.10 3.19 -3.23
N PRO A 54 -8.57 3.34 -4.49
CA PRO A 54 -9.40 4.46 -4.87
C PRO A 54 -10.65 4.56 -4.00
N LEU A 55 -10.88 5.75 -3.44
CA LEU A 55 -12.10 6.10 -2.74
C LEU A 55 -12.31 7.60 -2.88
N PHE A 56 -13.22 8.00 -3.76
CA PHE A 56 -13.55 9.41 -4.01
C PHE A 56 -15.02 9.59 -4.40
N PRO A 57 -15.62 10.79 -4.20
CA PRO A 57 -17.08 10.97 -4.24
C PRO A 57 -17.74 10.69 -5.59
N THR A 58 -17.00 10.74 -6.69
CA THR A 58 -17.52 10.53 -8.05
C THR A 58 -17.31 9.11 -8.57
N MET A 59 -16.86 8.17 -7.73
CA MET A 59 -16.80 6.76 -8.12
C MET A 59 -18.21 6.22 -8.39
N THR A 60 -18.34 5.48 -9.47
CA THR A 60 -19.52 4.69 -9.79
C THR A 60 -19.43 3.30 -9.16
N ASP A 61 -20.55 2.58 -9.14
CA ASP A 61 -20.55 1.16 -8.74
C ASP A 61 -19.65 0.32 -9.65
N THR A 62 -19.54 0.68 -10.93
CA THR A 62 -18.62 0.05 -11.89
C THR A 62 -17.16 0.30 -11.49
N ASP A 63 -16.78 1.54 -11.16
CA ASP A 63 -15.42 1.83 -10.69
C ASP A 63 -15.07 1.02 -9.43
N THR A 64 -16.05 0.84 -8.55
CA THR A 64 -15.89 0.02 -7.33
C THR A 64 -15.72 -1.45 -7.67
N ALA A 65 -16.51 -1.99 -8.61
CA ALA A 65 -16.39 -3.36 -9.09
C ALA A 65 -15.02 -3.60 -9.76
N ASP A 66 -14.54 -2.69 -10.60
CA ASP A 66 -13.23 -2.78 -11.26
C ASP A 66 -12.09 -2.88 -10.23
N VAL A 67 -12.16 -2.10 -9.14
CA VAL A 67 -11.19 -2.18 -8.03
C VAL A 67 -11.24 -3.54 -7.34
N ILE A 68 -12.44 -4.04 -7.03
CA ILE A 68 -12.63 -5.35 -6.35
C ILE A 68 -12.10 -6.49 -7.22
N ASP A 69 -12.44 -6.49 -8.51
CA ASP A 69 -12.02 -7.52 -9.46
C ASP A 69 -10.51 -7.53 -9.65
N ALA A 70 -9.90 -6.35 -9.81
CA ALA A 70 -8.45 -6.23 -9.92
C ALA A 70 -7.73 -6.72 -8.66
N VAL A 71 -8.19 -6.31 -7.48
CA VAL A 71 -7.62 -6.77 -6.19
C VAL A 71 -7.72 -8.29 -6.08
N THR A 72 -8.89 -8.85 -6.38
CA THR A 72 -9.14 -10.29 -6.24
C THR A 72 -8.30 -11.10 -7.22
N ASP A 73 -8.20 -10.67 -8.50
CA ASP A 73 -7.37 -11.32 -9.51
C ASP A 73 -5.88 -11.29 -9.16
N VAL A 74 -5.36 -10.15 -8.69
CA VAL A 74 -3.95 -10.03 -8.27
C VAL A 74 -3.67 -10.94 -7.07
N ILE A 75 -4.56 -10.98 -6.07
CA ILE A 75 -4.41 -11.91 -4.94
C ILE A 75 -4.42 -13.35 -5.46
N ALA A 76 -5.37 -13.74 -6.30
CA ALA A 76 -5.49 -15.11 -6.80
C ALA A 76 -4.25 -15.57 -7.57
N ARG A 77 -3.62 -14.68 -8.35
CA ARG A 77 -2.43 -15.02 -9.17
C ARG A 77 -1.12 -15.04 -8.40
N PHE A 78 -0.96 -14.15 -7.42
CA PHE A 78 0.35 -13.90 -6.80
C PHE A 78 0.44 -14.29 -5.33
N ARG A 79 -0.65 -14.78 -4.73
CA ARG A 79 -0.62 -15.35 -3.38
C ARG A 79 0.20 -16.63 -3.38
N ARG A 80 1.31 -16.61 -2.64
CA ARG A 80 2.13 -17.79 -2.33
C ARG A 80 1.59 -18.50 -1.10
#